data_AF-A0A969JCX0-F1
#
_entry.id   AF-A0A969JCX0-F1
#
_cell.length_a   1.000
_cell.length_b   1.000
_cell.length_c   1.000
_cell.angle_alpha   90.00
_cell.angle_beta   90.00
_cell.angle_gamma   90.00
#
_symmetry.space_group_name_H-M   'P 1'
#
loop_
_entity.id
_entity.type
_entity.pdbx_description
1 polymer ?
#
loop_
_entity_poly.entity_id
_entity_poly.type
_entity_poly.pdbx_seq_one_letter_code
_entity_poly.pdbx_strand_id
1 'polypeptide(L)'
;MVCTLSPAVFDDIKAAAQKQQLNPLLVTALIRQESRFMTGISSVVGAKGLMQVMPETADWVAPQVGLKEFKLADPLDNLKMGTWYLNYTHGEWDGNSMLAIASYNAGPGNVADWVTRFKNEDVDSFVEKIPFPETRGYVEKVFENYWNYMRLYNPDMAELMAKYDPARSPVAGR
;
A
#
# COMPACT_ATOMS: atom_id res chain seq x y z
N MET A 1 -1.79 -17.95 -4.98
CA MET A 1 -2.06 -18.35 -3.58
C MET A 1 -2.20 -17.09 -2.75
N VAL A 2 -3.42 -16.74 -2.32
CA VAL A 2 -3.63 -15.58 -1.44
C VAL A 2 -3.26 -15.99 -0.02
N CYS A 3 -2.35 -15.25 0.62
CA CYS A 3 -1.99 -15.53 2.00
C CYS A 3 -3.07 -14.95 2.90
N THR A 4 -3.71 -15.81 3.68
CA THR A 4 -4.67 -15.40 4.71
C THR A 4 -3.90 -14.69 5.82
N LEU A 5 -4.26 -13.44 6.11
CA LEU A 5 -3.72 -12.69 7.24
C LEU A 5 -4.21 -13.29 8.55
N SER A 6 -3.35 -13.28 9.58
CA SER A 6 -3.83 -13.54 10.94
C SER A 6 -4.78 -12.40 11.36
N PRO A 7 -5.85 -12.69 12.14
CA PRO A 7 -6.79 -11.66 12.58
C PRO A 7 -6.11 -10.51 13.31
N ALA A 8 -5.18 -10.80 14.23
CA ALA A 8 -4.49 -9.80 15.02
C ALA A 8 -3.68 -8.80 14.16
N VAL A 9 -2.93 -9.29 13.16
CA VAL A 9 -2.16 -8.40 12.27
C VAL A 9 -3.09 -7.54 11.43
N PHE A 10 -4.24 -8.08 11.00
CA PHE A 10 -5.21 -7.30 10.24
C PHE A 10 -5.88 -6.21 11.09
N ASP A 11 -6.14 -6.47 12.37
CA ASP A 11 -6.70 -5.47 13.28
C ASP A 11 -5.73 -4.29 13.50
N ASP A 12 -4.43 -4.56 13.65
CA ASP A 12 -3.40 -3.52 13.75
C ASP A 12 -3.32 -2.69 12.45
N ILE A 13 -3.33 -3.34 11.28
CA ILE A 13 -3.35 -2.67 9.97
C ILE A 13 -4.59 -1.79 9.85
N LYS A 14 -5.76 -2.31 10.23
CA LYS A 14 -7.03 -1.60 10.16
C LYS A 14 -7.01 -0.37 11.06
N ALA A 15 -6.54 -0.49 12.30
CA ALA A 15 -6.43 0.63 13.22
C ALA A 15 -5.47 1.71 12.69
N ALA A 16 -4.30 1.32 12.18
CA ALA A 16 -3.31 2.23 11.61
C ALA A 16 -3.84 2.94 10.35
N ALA A 17 -4.52 2.22 9.46
CA ALA A 17 -5.11 2.78 8.25
C ALA A 17 -6.24 3.76 8.56
N GLN A 18 -7.16 3.40 9.47
CA GLN A 18 -8.28 4.26 9.87
C GLN A 18 -7.81 5.57 10.50
N LYS A 19 -6.76 5.53 11.34
CA LYS A 19 -6.15 6.74 11.91
C LYS A 19 -5.66 7.72 10.84
N GLN A 20 -5.26 7.21 9.68
CA GLN A 20 -4.78 7.98 8.54
C GLN A 20 -5.84 8.18 7.46
N GLN A 21 -7.10 7.80 7.71
CA GLN A 21 -8.20 7.86 6.74
C GLN A 21 -7.90 7.10 5.43
N LEU A 22 -7.08 6.06 5.51
CA LEU A 22 -6.73 5.19 4.40
C LEU A 22 -7.63 3.96 4.33
N ASN A 23 -7.81 3.41 3.13
CA ASN A 23 -8.48 2.14 2.94
C ASN A 23 -7.63 0.99 3.54
N PRO A 24 -8.12 0.25 4.56
CA PRO A 24 -7.34 -0.82 5.20
C PRO A 24 -6.91 -1.93 4.24
N LEU A 25 -7.70 -2.23 3.21
CA LEU A 25 -7.39 -3.26 2.23
C LEU A 25 -6.30 -2.80 1.26
N LEU A 26 -6.22 -1.50 0.96
CA LEU A 26 -5.11 -0.93 0.17
C LEU A 26 -3.80 -0.97 0.97
N VAL A 27 -3.84 -0.60 2.26
CA VAL A 27 -2.67 -0.73 3.16
C VAL A 27 -2.23 -2.19 3.25
N THR A 28 -3.18 -3.11 3.39
CA THR A 28 -2.91 -4.56 3.40
C THR A 28 -2.25 -5.03 2.09
N ALA A 29 -2.72 -4.53 0.95
CA ALA A 29 -2.16 -4.85 -0.37
C ALA A 29 -0.74 -4.31 -0.56
N LEU A 30 -0.46 -3.10 -0.07
CA LEU A 30 0.89 -2.54 -0.03
C LEU A 30 1.82 -3.41 0.82
N ILE A 31 1.44 -3.72 2.07
CA ILE A 31 2.24 -4.57 2.97
C ILE A 31 2.51 -5.94 2.35
N ARG A 32 1.52 -6.51 1.66
CA ARG A 32 1.68 -7.77 0.93
C ARG A 32 2.80 -7.68 -0.09
N GLN A 33 2.85 -6.59 -0.85
CA GLN A 33 3.87 -6.38 -1.86
C GLN A 33 5.25 -6.09 -1.25
N GLU A 34 5.29 -5.32 -0.16
CA GLU A 34 6.54 -4.91 0.48
C GLU A 34 7.22 -6.02 1.27
N SER A 35 6.48 -6.72 2.13
CA SER A 35 7.08 -7.66 3.08
C SER A 35 6.46 -9.04 3.11
N ARG A 36 5.34 -9.23 2.39
CA ARG A 36 4.50 -10.42 2.57
C ARG A 36 4.12 -10.66 4.04
N PHE A 37 3.95 -9.57 4.80
CA PHE A 37 3.64 -9.54 6.24
C PHE A 37 4.80 -9.97 7.16
N MET A 38 6.05 -9.97 6.67
CA MET A 38 7.21 -10.24 7.51
C MET A 38 7.67 -8.95 8.23
N THR A 39 7.70 -8.97 9.56
CA THR A 39 7.95 -7.78 10.39
C THR A 39 9.44 -7.42 10.54
N GLY A 40 10.34 -8.40 10.39
CA GLY A 40 11.77 -8.25 10.67
C GLY A 40 12.68 -8.22 9.44
N ILE A 41 12.14 -8.05 8.23
CA ILE A 41 12.95 -8.08 7.01
C ILE A 41 13.57 -6.72 6.70
N SER A 42 14.72 -6.76 6.02
CA SER A 42 15.38 -5.58 5.46
C SER A 42 15.67 -5.83 3.98
N SER A 43 15.45 -4.83 3.14
CA SER A 43 15.82 -4.89 1.73
C SER A 43 17.33 -4.69 1.55
N VAL A 44 17.84 -4.99 0.35
CA VAL A 44 19.24 -4.77 -0.02
C VAL A 44 19.64 -3.30 0.07
N VAL A 45 18.68 -2.39 -0.20
CA VAL A 45 18.90 -0.94 -0.18
C VAL A 45 18.56 -0.30 1.17
N GLY A 46 18.19 -1.09 2.18
CA GLY A 46 18.06 -0.63 3.55
C GLY A 46 16.62 -0.35 4.04
N ALA A 47 15.61 -0.57 3.22
CA ALA A 47 14.20 -0.49 3.62
C ALA A 47 13.86 -1.55 4.69
N LYS A 48 12.99 -1.25 5.67
CA LYS A 48 12.78 -2.13 6.84
C LYS A 48 11.32 -2.35 7.20
N GLY A 49 11.05 -3.55 7.73
CA GLY A 49 9.80 -3.90 8.40
C GLY A 49 8.61 -4.16 7.48
N LEU A 50 7.40 -4.14 8.05
CA LEU A 50 6.16 -4.53 7.38
C LEU A 50 5.86 -3.75 6.10
N MET A 51 6.05 -2.44 6.13
CA MET A 51 5.79 -1.52 5.03
C MET A 51 7.09 -1.08 4.33
N GLN A 52 8.22 -1.73 4.62
CA GLN A 52 9.53 -1.42 4.01
C GLN A 52 9.84 0.09 4.00
N VAL A 53 9.72 0.73 5.16
CA VAL A 53 10.02 2.15 5.31
C VAL A 53 11.54 2.35 5.27
N MET A 54 12.00 3.32 4.48
CA MET A 54 13.40 3.74 4.44
C MET A 54 13.80 4.47 5.73
N PRO A 55 15.03 4.29 6.26
CA PRO A 55 15.49 5.00 7.45
C PRO A 55 15.36 6.53 7.34
N GLU A 56 15.71 7.11 6.20
CA GLU A 56 15.63 8.55 5.97
C GLU A 56 14.17 9.04 5.99
N THR A 57 13.25 8.26 5.41
CA THR A 57 11.81 8.51 5.50
C THR A 57 11.33 8.40 6.95
N ALA A 58 11.80 7.40 7.69
CA ALA A 58 11.42 7.19 9.09
C ALA A 58 11.86 8.37 9.97
N ASP A 59 13.08 8.88 9.79
CA ASP A 59 13.60 10.04 10.52
C ASP A 59 12.77 11.30 10.23
N TRP A 60 12.33 11.49 8.99
CA TRP A 60 11.46 12.59 8.61
C TRP A 60 10.03 12.45 9.19
N VAL A 61 9.49 11.23 9.21
CA VAL A 61 8.12 10.94 9.68
C VAL A 61 8.02 10.92 11.19
N ALA A 62 9.05 10.46 11.91
CA ALA A 62 9.07 10.30 13.36
C ALA A 62 8.49 11.51 14.15
N PRO A 63 8.93 12.77 13.92
CA PRO A 63 8.35 13.93 14.60
C PRO A 63 6.87 14.16 14.25
N GLN A 64 6.45 13.86 13.02
CA GLN A 64 5.06 14.03 12.56
C GLN A 64 4.10 13.07 13.26
N VAL A 65 4.59 11.88 13.60
CA VAL A 65 3.82 10.86 14.31
C VAL A 65 4.05 10.87 15.82
N GLY A 66 4.84 11.84 16.33
CA GLY A 66 5.13 12.00 17.76
C GLY A 66 6.00 10.89 18.35
N LEU A 67 6.88 10.28 17.55
CA LEU A 67 7.86 9.29 18.01
C LEU A 67 9.21 10.00 18.22
N LYS A 68 9.73 9.94 19.45
CA LYS A 68 11.09 10.43 19.78
C LYS A 68 12.16 9.37 19.54
N GLU A 69 11.81 8.14 19.84
CA GLU A 69 12.59 6.94 19.59
C GLU A 69 11.69 5.95 18.88
N PHE A 70 12.25 5.17 17.95
CA PHE A 70 11.50 4.18 17.21
C PHE A 70 12.38 3.02 16.76
N LYS A 71 11.75 1.89 16.44
CA LYS A 71 12.41 0.73 15.84
C LYS A 71 11.66 0.32 14.60
N LEU A 72 12.27 0.46 13.42
CA LEU A 72 11.63 0.04 12.16
C LEU A 72 11.31 -1.45 12.07
N ALA A 73 11.96 -2.29 12.89
CA ALA A 73 11.65 -3.72 13.01
C ALA A 73 10.49 -4.00 13.97
N ASP A 74 10.07 -3.02 14.78
CA ASP A 74 8.83 -3.10 15.53
C ASP A 74 7.64 -2.88 14.58
N PRO A 75 6.68 -3.81 14.51
CA PRO A 75 5.59 -3.72 13.55
C PRO A 75 4.67 -2.52 13.79
N LEU A 76 4.48 -2.08 15.03
CA LEU A 76 3.57 -0.98 15.35
C LEU A 76 4.20 0.37 14.98
N ASP A 77 5.48 0.57 15.30
CA ASP A 77 6.23 1.74 14.83
C ASP A 77 6.26 1.80 13.30
N ASN A 78 6.53 0.67 12.64
CA ASN A 78 6.61 0.58 11.19
C ASN A 78 5.26 0.86 10.52
N LEU A 79 4.16 0.28 11.03
CA LEU A 79 2.82 0.58 10.55
C LEU A 79 2.47 2.06 10.73
N LYS A 80 2.76 2.63 11.90
CA LYS A 80 2.46 4.04 12.19
C LYS A 80 3.19 5.00 11.25
N MET A 81 4.46 4.73 10.95
CA MET A 81 5.22 5.53 10.00
C MET A 81 4.79 5.29 8.56
N GLY A 82 4.64 4.02 8.18
CA GLY A 82 4.31 3.63 6.81
C GLY A 82 2.93 4.12 6.39
N THR A 83 1.91 4.02 7.26
CA THR A 83 0.58 4.55 6.93
C THR A 83 0.55 6.07 6.94
N TRP A 84 1.31 6.74 7.82
CA TRP A 84 1.44 8.19 7.75
C TRP A 84 2.08 8.62 6.43
N TYR A 85 3.16 7.95 6.00
CA TYR A 85 3.82 8.25 4.74
C TYR A 85 2.92 7.98 3.53
N LEU A 86 2.14 6.89 3.55
CA LEU A 86 1.16 6.62 2.50
C LEU A 86 0.07 7.70 2.43
N ASN A 87 -0.39 8.20 3.58
CA ASN A 87 -1.36 9.30 3.61
C ASN A 87 -0.75 10.61 3.09
N TYR A 88 0.49 10.92 3.47
CA TYR A 88 1.23 12.04 2.90
C TYR A 88 1.26 11.95 1.36
N THR A 89 1.64 10.79 0.80
CA THR A 89 1.63 10.63 -0.67
C THR A 89 0.23 10.70 -1.29
N HIS A 90 -0.85 10.33 -0.58
CA HIS A 90 -2.21 10.57 -1.07
C HIS A 90 -2.54 12.07 -1.11
N GLY A 91 -2.09 12.83 -0.10
CA GLY A 91 -2.28 14.28 -0.04
C GLY A 91 -1.63 15.03 -1.21
N GLU A 92 -0.47 14.56 -1.68
CA GLU A 92 0.20 15.14 -2.87
C GLU A 92 -0.62 14.99 -4.17
N TRP A 93 -1.58 14.05 -4.20
CA TRP A 93 -2.31 13.68 -5.43
C TRP A 93 -3.83 13.71 -5.26
N ASP A 94 -4.35 14.58 -4.38
CA ASP A 94 -5.79 14.75 -4.14
C ASP A 94 -6.52 13.40 -3.86
N GLY A 95 -5.84 12.49 -3.17
CA GLY A 95 -6.36 11.17 -2.83
C GLY A 95 -6.26 10.12 -3.94
N ASN A 96 -5.58 10.40 -5.06
CA ASN A 96 -5.35 9.41 -6.11
C ASN A 96 -4.43 8.28 -5.63
N SER A 97 -5.02 7.12 -5.33
CA SER A 97 -4.28 5.97 -4.80
C SER A 97 -3.22 5.42 -5.74
N MET A 98 -3.40 5.50 -7.07
CA MET A 98 -2.40 5.00 -8.02
C MET A 98 -1.13 5.86 -7.98
N LEU A 99 -1.27 7.19 -8.02
CA LEU A 99 -0.15 8.11 -7.90
C LEU A 99 0.51 8.06 -6.52
N ALA A 100 -0.30 7.86 -5.46
CA ALA A 100 0.20 7.71 -4.10
C ALA A 100 1.06 6.44 -3.96
N ILE A 101 0.60 5.29 -4.47
CA ILE A 101 1.37 4.04 -4.46
C ILE A 101 2.65 4.15 -5.29
N ALA A 102 2.60 4.80 -6.46
CA ALA A 102 3.80 5.08 -7.24
C ALA A 102 4.79 5.96 -6.44
N SER A 103 4.28 6.99 -5.74
CA SER A 103 5.09 7.91 -4.94
C SER A 103 5.65 7.27 -3.68
N TYR A 104 4.95 6.29 -3.10
CA TYR A 104 5.44 5.51 -1.99
C TYR A 104 6.73 4.77 -2.36
N ASN A 105 6.76 4.18 -3.56
CA ASN A 105 7.88 3.38 -4.05
C ASN A 105 9.00 4.22 -4.67
N ALA A 106 8.66 5.18 -5.53
CA ALA A 106 9.64 5.97 -6.29
C ALA A 106 9.95 7.33 -5.66
N GLY A 107 9.22 7.75 -4.63
CA GLY A 107 9.29 9.10 -4.08
C GLY A 107 8.38 10.10 -4.82
N PRO A 108 7.76 11.06 -4.10
CA PRO A 108 6.80 12.01 -4.68
C PRO A 108 7.44 12.94 -5.72
N GLY A 109 8.71 13.31 -5.57
CA GLY A 109 9.41 14.16 -6.54
C GLY A 109 9.53 13.52 -7.93
N ASN A 110 9.88 12.23 -7.99
CA ASN A 110 9.94 11.49 -9.25
C ASN A 110 8.56 11.43 -9.92
N VAL A 111 7.51 11.14 -9.14
CA VAL A 111 6.14 11.09 -9.66
C VAL A 111 5.67 12.46 -10.14
N ALA A 112 6.00 13.54 -9.43
CA ALA A 112 5.68 14.91 -9.85
C ALA A 112 6.32 15.28 -11.19
N ASP A 113 7.57 14.88 -11.41
CA ASP A 113 8.24 15.07 -12.70
C ASP A 113 7.54 14.29 -13.81
N TRP A 114 7.10 13.04 -13.54
CA TRP A 114 6.38 12.21 -14.51
C TRP A 114 5.00 12.77 -14.83
N VAL A 115 4.23 13.16 -13.83
CA VAL A 115 2.90 13.78 -14.01
C VAL A 115 3.03 15.07 -14.83
N THR A 116 4.04 15.89 -14.55
CA THR A 116 4.33 17.12 -15.32
C THR A 116 4.73 16.83 -16.76
N ARG A 117 5.46 15.74 -16.99
CA ARG A 117 5.90 15.30 -18.33
C ARG A 117 4.75 14.74 -19.17
N PHE A 118 3.81 14.03 -18.56
CA PHE A 118 2.71 13.32 -19.24
C PHE A 118 1.34 14.02 -19.10
N LYS A 119 1.33 15.35 -18.93
CA LYS A 119 0.12 16.17 -18.72
C LYS A 119 -1.08 15.76 -19.59
N ASN A 120 -2.27 15.84 -19.00
CA ASN A 120 -3.59 15.59 -19.63
C ASN A 120 -3.88 14.15 -20.04
N GLU A 121 -3.15 13.18 -19.49
CA GLU A 121 -3.48 11.77 -19.65
C GLU A 121 -4.34 11.27 -18.49
N ASP A 122 -5.19 10.29 -18.77
CA ASP A 122 -5.88 9.55 -17.72
C ASP A 122 -4.87 8.72 -16.90
N VAL A 123 -5.29 8.32 -15.69
CA VAL A 123 -4.39 7.68 -14.72
C VAL A 123 -3.93 6.30 -15.19
N ASP A 124 -4.73 5.59 -15.98
CA ASP A 124 -4.36 4.26 -16.48
C ASP A 124 -3.25 4.42 -17.53
N SER A 125 -3.38 5.39 -18.43
CA SER A 125 -2.32 5.76 -19.39
C SER A 125 -1.03 6.22 -18.70
N PHE A 126 -1.13 6.88 -17.53
CA PHE A 126 0.04 7.26 -16.73
C PHE A 126 0.84 6.05 -16.23
N VAL A 127 0.17 5.00 -15.72
CA VAL A 127 0.85 3.82 -15.16
C VAL A 127 1.73 3.15 -16.21
N GLU A 128 1.22 2.97 -17.43
CA GLU A 128 1.98 2.42 -18.56
C GLU A 128 3.22 3.25 -18.91
N LYS A 129 3.21 4.54 -18.60
CA LYS A 129 4.29 5.48 -18.91
C LYS A 129 5.27 5.72 -17.77
N ILE A 130 5.06 5.12 -16.58
CA ILE A 130 6.02 5.17 -15.47
C ILE A 130 7.41 4.74 -15.98
N PRO A 131 8.42 5.62 -15.97
CA PRO A 131 9.73 5.32 -16.57
C PRO A 131 10.49 4.21 -15.87
N PHE A 132 10.24 4.01 -14.57
CA PHE A 132 10.89 2.96 -13.78
C PHE A 132 10.09 1.65 -13.91
N PRO A 133 10.61 0.61 -14.59
CA PRO A 133 9.88 -0.64 -14.78
C PRO A 133 9.53 -1.32 -13.45
N GLU A 134 10.41 -1.16 -12.46
CA GLU A 134 10.21 -1.65 -11.09
C GLU A 134 9.00 -0.98 -10.44
N THR A 135 8.88 0.34 -10.52
CA THR A 135 7.75 1.10 -9.98
C THR A 135 6.46 0.79 -10.72
N ARG A 136 6.49 0.65 -12.06
CA ARG A 136 5.31 0.24 -12.83
C ARG A 136 4.79 -1.12 -12.34
N GLY A 137 5.66 -2.12 -12.31
CA GLY A 137 5.30 -3.46 -11.83
C GLY A 137 4.93 -3.48 -10.34
N TYR A 138 5.46 -2.56 -9.53
CA TYR A 138 5.06 -2.39 -8.14
C TYR A 138 3.60 -1.92 -8.02
N VAL A 139 3.22 -0.87 -8.75
CA VAL A 139 1.84 -0.35 -8.77
C VAL A 139 0.87 -1.45 -9.22
N GLU A 140 1.16 -2.13 -10.33
CA GLU A 140 0.33 -3.24 -10.84
C GLU A 140 0.11 -4.32 -9.77
N LYS A 141 1.17 -4.79 -9.12
CA LYS A 141 1.09 -5.83 -8.09
C LYS A 141 0.34 -5.38 -6.84
N VAL A 142 0.49 -4.12 -6.41
CA VAL A 142 -0.29 -3.60 -5.29
C VAL A 142 -1.77 -3.60 -5.62
N PHE A 143 -2.17 -3.16 -6.82
CA PHE A 143 -3.58 -3.15 -7.20
C PHE A 143 -4.14 -4.55 -7.47
N GLU A 144 -3.33 -5.48 -7.99
CA GLU A 144 -3.70 -6.90 -8.07
C GLU A 144 -3.99 -7.48 -6.67
N ASN A 145 -3.10 -7.21 -5.70
CA ASN A 145 -3.32 -7.61 -4.31
C ASN A 145 -4.57 -6.94 -3.73
N TYR A 146 -4.77 -5.64 -3.99
CA TYR A 146 -5.92 -4.89 -3.50
C TYR A 146 -7.23 -5.50 -3.99
N TRP A 147 -7.36 -5.80 -5.30
CA TRP A 147 -8.55 -6.45 -5.84
C TRP A 147 -8.78 -7.85 -5.26
N ASN A 148 -7.71 -8.61 -5.02
CA ASN A 148 -7.80 -9.89 -4.34
C ASN A 148 -8.31 -9.74 -2.89
N TYR A 149 -7.83 -8.74 -2.15
CA TYR A 149 -8.28 -8.45 -0.79
C TYR A 149 -9.71 -7.90 -0.75
N MET A 150 -10.10 -7.03 -1.69
CA MET A 150 -11.49 -6.60 -1.86
C MET A 150 -12.41 -7.79 -2.08
N ARG A 151 -12.05 -8.70 -2.99
CA ARG A 151 -12.85 -9.91 -3.25
C ARG A 151 -13.03 -10.79 -2.00
N LEU A 152 -11.99 -10.91 -1.16
CA LEU A 152 -12.00 -11.82 -0.02
C LEU A 152 -12.62 -11.22 1.26
N TYR A 153 -12.50 -9.91 1.45
CA TYR A 153 -12.78 -9.25 2.73
C TYR A 153 -13.81 -8.13 2.65
N ASN A 154 -14.23 -7.70 1.45
CA ASN A 154 -15.36 -6.76 1.29
C ASN A 154 -16.64 -7.56 0.92
N PRO A 155 -17.67 -7.57 1.78
CA PRO A 155 -18.89 -8.35 1.54
C PRO A 155 -19.62 -7.97 0.26
N ASP A 156 -19.75 -6.67 -0.03
CA ASP A 156 -20.47 -6.15 -1.20
C ASP A 156 -19.78 -6.61 -2.49
N MET A 157 -18.45 -6.54 -2.53
CA MET A 157 -17.66 -7.04 -3.66
C MET A 157 -17.71 -8.55 -3.78
N ALA A 158 -17.70 -9.28 -2.67
CA ALA A 158 -17.79 -10.74 -2.66
C ALA A 158 -19.14 -11.20 -3.22
N GLU A 159 -20.23 -10.52 -2.84
CA GLU A 159 -21.58 -10.74 -3.37
C GLU A 159 -21.67 -10.38 -4.86
N LEU A 160 -21.13 -9.22 -5.26
CA LEU A 160 -21.10 -8.78 -6.66
C LEU A 160 -20.37 -9.80 -7.55
N MET A 161 -19.23 -10.30 -7.09
CA MET A 161 -18.47 -11.34 -7.82
C MET A 161 -19.21 -12.67 -7.86
N ALA A 162 -19.89 -13.07 -6.77
CA ALA A 162 -20.74 -14.26 -6.78
C ALA A 162 -21.87 -14.17 -7.81
N LYS A 163 -22.42 -12.97 -8.03
CA LYS A 163 -23.46 -12.73 -9.03
C LYS A 163 -22.98 -12.87 -10.47
N TYR A 164 -21.79 -12.36 -10.80
CA TYR A 164 -21.31 -12.30 -12.20
C TYR A 164 -20.30 -13.39 -12.60
N ASP A 165 -19.57 -13.97 -11.64
CA ASP A 165 -18.62 -15.07 -11.87
C ASP A 165 -18.64 -16.06 -10.68
N PRO A 166 -19.71 -16.87 -10.56
CA PRO A 166 -19.90 -17.76 -9.42
C PRO A 166 -18.78 -18.80 -9.28
N ALA A 167 -18.12 -19.18 -10.39
CA ALA A 167 -17.02 -20.14 -10.39
C ALA A 167 -15.74 -19.59 -9.72
N ARG A 168 -15.58 -18.26 -9.65
CA ARG A 168 -14.43 -17.59 -9.00
C ARG A 168 -14.80 -16.86 -7.70
N SER A 169 -16.03 -17.03 -7.22
CA SER A 169 -16.46 -16.43 -5.97
C SER A 169 -15.82 -17.11 -4.75
N PRO A 170 -15.26 -16.35 -3.80
CA PRO A 170 -14.77 -16.92 -2.55
C PRO A 170 -15.90 -17.34 -1.59
N VAL A 171 -17.15 -17.03 -1.93
CA VAL A 171 -18.35 -17.32 -1.12
C VAL A 171 -19.08 -18.58 -1.60
N ALA A 172 -18.84 -19.05 -2.82
CA ALA A 172 -19.56 -20.18 -3.45
C ALA A 172 -19.25 -21.58 -2.88
N GLY A 173 -18.70 -21.66 -1.66
CA GLY A 173 -18.31 -22.92 -1.02
C GLY A 173 -18.24 -22.88 0.50
N ARG A 174 -18.94 -21.95 1.16
CA ARG A 174 -19.23 -22.02 2.60
C ARG A 174 -20.69 -22.32 2.85
#